data_AF-A0A8D0GX25-F1
#
_entry.id   AF-A0A8D0GX25-F1
#
_cell.length_a   1.000
_cell.length_b   1.000
_cell.length_c   1.000
_cell.angle_alpha   90.00
_cell.angle_beta   90.00
_cell.angle_gamma   90.00
#
_symmetry.space_group_name_H-M   'P 1'
#
loop_
_entity.id
_entity.type
_entity.pdbx_description
1 polymer ?
#
loop_
_entity_poly.entity_id
_entity_poly.type
_entity_poly.pdbx_seq_one_letter_code
_entity_poly.pdbx_strand_id
1 'polypeptide(L)'
;MFILLRLAEDVVTFQTLPTQRRRDIQQTLTQNMEKIFSFLLTTLQQNVNKYRRMVGAPQERDALTSPQKMDLAQEPKAQANCRVGIAALNTLAGYIDWVAMSHITADNCKLLEMLCLLLNEPKLQVGAAECLLIAVSRKVSAASVSLSTHGFLFSLGVF
;
A
#
# COMPACT_ATOMS: atom_id res chain seq x y z
N MET A 1 -11.79 4.68 2.14
CA MET A 1 -10.52 5.17 1.55
C MET A 1 -10.49 6.69 1.49
N PHE A 2 -11.34 7.36 0.70
CA PHE A 2 -11.33 8.83 0.56
C PHE A 2 -11.30 9.65 1.86
N ILE A 3 -12.06 9.26 2.89
CA ILE A 3 -12.05 9.98 4.18
C ILE A 3 -10.65 9.95 4.83
N LEU A 4 -9.98 8.80 4.81
CA LEU A 4 -8.65 8.66 5.41
C LEU A 4 -7.60 9.44 4.64
N LEU A 5 -7.65 9.41 3.31
CA LEU A 5 -6.77 10.21 2.45
C LEU A 5 -6.97 11.70 2.72
N ARG A 6 -8.22 12.19 2.69
CA ARG A 6 -8.53 13.59 2.94
C ARG A 6 -8.10 14.04 4.33
N LEU A 7 -8.29 13.19 5.35
CA LEU A 7 -7.84 13.48 6.70
C LEU A 7 -6.32 13.65 6.78
N ALA A 8 -5.54 12.76 6.15
CA ALA A 8 -4.09 12.87 6.15
C ALA A 8 -3.62 14.14 5.43
N GLU A 9 -4.21 14.45 4.27
CA GLU A 9 -3.95 15.67 3.53
C GLU A 9 -4.24 16.92 4.37
N ASP A 10 -5.41 17.01 5.00
CA ASP A 10 -5.80 18.18 5.81
C ASP A 10 -4.92 18.35 7.05
N VAL A 11 -4.50 17.27 7.68
CA VAL A 11 -3.71 17.30 8.93
C VAL A 11 -2.23 17.53 8.66
N VAL A 12 -1.65 16.87 7.66
CA VAL A 12 -0.20 16.80 7.45
C VAL A 12 0.25 17.73 6.32
N THR A 13 -0.40 17.64 5.16
CA THR A 13 0.04 18.34 3.94
C THR A 13 -0.45 19.78 3.89
N PHE A 14 -1.76 19.99 3.97
CA PHE A 14 -2.38 21.31 3.82
C PHE A 14 -2.53 22.06 5.14
N GLN A 15 -2.51 21.35 6.27
CA GLN A 15 -2.62 21.92 7.61
C GLN A 15 -3.82 22.87 7.77
N THR A 16 -4.97 22.49 7.21
CA THR A 16 -6.19 23.33 7.14
C THR A 16 -6.90 23.50 8.48
N LEU A 17 -6.48 22.73 9.50
CA LEU A 17 -7.06 22.74 10.84
C LEU A 17 -6.29 23.68 11.79
N PRO A 18 -6.96 24.26 12.81
CA PRO A 18 -6.30 25.01 13.86
C PRO A 18 -5.18 24.21 14.55
N THR A 19 -4.06 24.85 14.83
CA THR A 19 -2.80 24.21 15.29
C THR A 19 -3.00 23.24 16.45
N GLN A 20 -3.82 23.58 17.44
CA GLN A 20 -4.09 22.70 18.59
C GLN A 20 -4.80 21.42 18.15
N ARG A 21 -5.95 21.53 17.47
CA ARG A 21 -6.69 20.36 16.96
C ARG A 21 -5.86 19.51 16.02
N ARG A 22 -5.05 20.14 15.16
CA ARG A 22 -4.17 19.44 14.23
C ARG A 22 -3.17 18.55 14.97
N ARG A 23 -2.51 19.08 16.01
CA ARG A 23 -1.55 18.30 16.82
C ARG A 23 -2.23 17.12 17.51
N ASP A 24 -3.40 17.34 18.10
CA ASP A 24 -4.14 16.29 18.81
C ASP A 24 -4.54 15.15 17.83
N ILE A 25 -5.03 15.51 16.65
CA ILE A 25 -5.39 14.54 15.60
C ILE A 25 -4.15 13.81 15.09
N GLN A 26 -3.06 14.53 14.80
CA GLN A 26 -1.82 13.91 14.31
C GLN A 26 -1.21 12.94 15.34
N GLN A 27 -1.25 13.30 16.63
CA GLN A 27 -0.82 12.42 17.72
C GLN A 27 -1.70 11.15 17.77
N THR A 28 -3.02 11.31 17.68
CA THR A 28 -3.96 10.18 17.69
C THR A 28 -3.78 9.27 16.47
N LEU A 29 -3.56 9.84 15.29
CA LEU A 29 -3.24 9.09 14.07
C LEU A 29 -1.97 8.26 14.29
N THR A 30 -0.91 8.89 14.81
CA THR A 30 0.38 8.22 15.06
C THR A 30 0.22 7.05 16.05
N GLN A 31 -0.54 7.26 17.13
CA GLN A 31 -0.82 6.22 18.14
C GLN A 31 -1.61 5.02 17.58
N ASN A 32 -2.47 5.25 16.58
CA ASN A 32 -3.28 4.22 15.95
C ASN A 32 -2.75 3.77 14.59
N MET A 33 -1.53 4.20 14.23
CA MET A 33 -1.03 4.06 12.87
C MET A 33 -0.90 2.61 12.44
N GLU A 34 -0.47 1.73 13.34
CA GLU A 34 -0.41 0.28 13.08
C GLU A 34 -1.75 -0.28 12.62
N LYS A 35 -2.85 0.06 13.32
CA LYS A 35 -4.20 -0.39 12.98
C LYS A 35 -4.67 0.21 11.66
N ILE A 36 -4.42 1.50 11.45
CA ILE A 36 -4.80 2.21 10.21
C ILE A 36 -4.06 1.59 9.02
N PHE A 37 -2.75 1.41 9.13
CA PHE A 37 -1.91 0.89 8.06
C PHE A 37 -2.23 -0.57 7.74
N SER A 38 -2.43 -1.41 8.76
CA SER A 38 -2.90 -2.79 8.61
C SER A 38 -4.26 -2.86 7.92
N PHE A 39 -5.19 -1.97 8.26
CA PHE A 39 -6.48 -1.85 7.58
C PHE A 39 -6.32 -1.49 6.10
N LEU A 40 -5.48 -0.50 5.77
CA LEU A 40 -5.23 -0.08 4.38
C LEU A 40 -4.62 -1.23 3.55
N LEU A 41 -3.57 -1.88 4.06
CA LEU A 41 -2.89 -2.98 3.40
C LEU A 41 -3.81 -4.20 3.22
N THR A 42 -4.55 -4.57 4.26
CA THR A 42 -5.50 -5.69 4.20
C THR A 42 -6.60 -5.42 3.20
N THR A 43 -7.14 -4.20 3.16
CA THR A 43 -8.18 -3.83 2.19
C THR A 43 -7.65 -3.89 0.76
N LEU A 44 -6.44 -3.37 0.51
CA LEU A 44 -5.79 -3.48 -0.79
C LEU A 44 -5.65 -4.95 -1.20
N GLN A 45 -5.03 -5.76 -0.35
CA GLN A 45 -4.78 -7.18 -0.63
C GLN A 45 -6.07 -7.94 -0.94
N GLN A 46 -7.11 -7.78 -0.11
CA GLN A 46 -8.37 -8.48 -0.29
C GLN A 46 -9.08 -8.10 -1.60
N ASN A 47 -9.13 -6.82 -1.94
CA ASN A 47 -9.82 -6.37 -3.16
C ASN A 47 -9.04 -6.73 -4.43
N VAL A 48 -7.71 -6.64 -4.40
CA VAL A 48 -6.86 -7.08 -5.51
C VAL A 48 -7.00 -8.58 -5.74
N ASN A 49 -7.01 -9.38 -4.68
CA ASN A 49 -7.20 -10.83 -4.79
C ASN A 49 -8.57 -11.19 -5.38
N LYS A 50 -9.64 -10.48 -4.97
CA LYS A 50 -10.97 -10.66 -5.56
C LYS A 50 -10.98 -10.27 -7.04
N TYR A 51 -10.39 -9.13 -7.38
CA TYR A 51 -10.29 -8.67 -8.76
C TYR A 51 -9.55 -9.67 -9.66
N ARG A 52 -8.37 -10.15 -9.25
CA ARG A 52 -7.57 -11.13 -10.02
C ARG A 52 -8.31 -12.46 -10.24
N ARG A 53 -9.05 -12.94 -9.23
CA ARG A 53 -9.87 -14.15 -9.36
C ARG A 53 -11.01 -14.00 -10.37
N MET A 54 -11.57 -12.80 -10.50
CA MET A 54 -12.69 -12.52 -11.41
C MET A 54 -12.24 -12.24 -12.84
N VAL A 55 -11.08 -11.60 -13.02
CA VAL A 55 -10.50 -11.29 -14.34
C VAL A 55 -9.81 -12.50 -14.96
N GLY A 56 -9.50 -13.52 -14.15
CA GLY A 56 -8.69 -14.66 -14.57
C GLY A 56 -7.25 -14.19 -14.70
N ALA A 57 -6.44 -14.41 -13.66
CA ALA A 57 -5.00 -14.30 -13.86
C ALA A 57 -4.61 -15.26 -15.00
N PRO A 58 -3.75 -14.87 -15.95
CA PRO A 58 -3.12 -15.82 -16.84
C PRO A 58 -2.21 -16.71 -15.98
N GLN A 59 -2.77 -17.78 -15.42
CA GLN A 59 -1.97 -18.93 -15.04
C GLN A 59 -1.53 -19.58 -16.34
N GLU A 60 -0.22 -19.81 -16.49
CA GLU A 60 0.34 -20.73 -17.47
C GLU A 60 -0.47 -22.03 -17.44
N ARG A 61 -1.42 -22.16 -18.37
CA ARG A 61 -2.23 -23.35 -18.57
C ARG A 61 -2.32 -23.58 -20.06
N ASP A 62 -1.98 -24.79 -20.41
CA ASP A 62 -1.85 -25.38 -21.73
C ASP A 62 -2.78 -24.79 -22.80
N ALA A 63 -2.20 -24.58 -23.98
CA ALA A 63 -2.79 -23.93 -25.16
C ALA A 63 -4.00 -24.66 -25.81
N LEU A 64 -4.74 -25.49 -25.06
CA LEU A 64 -5.81 -26.34 -25.61
C LEU A 64 -7.21 -26.14 -24.99
N THR A 65 -7.41 -25.23 -24.04
CA THR A 65 -8.77 -24.92 -23.56
C THR A 65 -9.18 -23.49 -23.91
N SER A 66 -10.29 -23.39 -24.63
CA SER A 66 -11.03 -22.20 -25.05
C SER A 66 -10.91 -20.98 -24.13
N PRO A 67 -10.89 -19.75 -24.67
CA PRO A 67 -10.83 -18.53 -23.86
C PRO A 67 -11.96 -18.52 -22.84
N GLN A 68 -11.62 -18.49 -21.54
CA GLN A 68 -12.58 -18.25 -20.47
C GLN A 68 -13.18 -16.86 -20.72
N LYS A 69 -14.36 -16.81 -21.35
CA LYS A 69 -15.19 -15.62 -21.38
C LYS A 69 -15.45 -15.24 -19.92
N MET A 70 -14.94 -14.08 -19.52
CA MET A 70 -15.39 -13.43 -18.30
C MET A 70 -16.92 -13.38 -18.35
N ASP A 71 -17.57 -14.04 -17.39
CA ASP A 71 -19.03 -14.05 -17.31
C ASP A 71 -19.50 -12.60 -17.24
N LEU A 72 -20.36 -12.15 -18.17
CA LEU A 72 -20.74 -10.73 -18.31
C LEU A 72 -21.31 -10.15 -16.99
N ALA A 73 -21.83 -11.00 -16.10
CA ALA A 73 -22.32 -10.64 -14.77
C ALA A 73 -21.21 -10.36 -13.73
N GLN A 74 -19.98 -10.82 -13.95
CA GLN A 74 -18.83 -10.66 -13.04
C GLN A 74 -18.02 -9.39 -13.33
N GLU A 75 -18.12 -8.83 -14.53
CA GLU A 75 -17.42 -7.61 -14.98
C GLU A 75 -17.62 -6.41 -14.03
N PRO A 76 -18.85 -6.02 -13.63
CA PRO A 76 -19.04 -4.88 -12.73
C PRO A 76 -18.47 -5.13 -11.33
N LYS A 77 -18.48 -6.39 -10.85
CA LYS A 77 -17.91 -6.76 -9.55
C LYS A 77 -16.39 -6.69 -9.58
N ALA A 78 -15.76 -7.16 -10.65
CA ALA A 78 -14.32 -7.04 -10.85
C ALA A 78 -13.93 -5.55 -10.89
N GLN A 79 -14.66 -4.75 -11.67
CA GLN A 79 -14.40 -3.31 -11.76
C GLN A 79 -14.53 -2.62 -10.40
N ALA A 80 -15.54 -2.97 -9.60
CA ALA A 80 -15.71 -2.42 -8.26
C ALA A 80 -14.52 -2.73 -7.34
N ASN A 81 -14.05 -4.00 -7.31
CA ASN A 81 -12.87 -4.38 -6.53
C ASN A 81 -11.61 -3.64 -7.02
N CYS A 82 -11.45 -3.47 -8.33
CA CYS A 82 -10.35 -2.70 -8.91
C CYS A 82 -10.37 -1.24 -8.44
N ARG A 83 -11.55 -0.59 -8.45
CA ARG A 83 -11.70 0.80 -8.00
C ARG A 83 -11.36 0.95 -6.51
N VAL A 84 -11.70 -0.03 -5.68
CA VAL A 84 -11.30 -0.03 -4.26
C VAL A 84 -9.77 -0.17 -4.13
N GLY A 85 -9.14 -1.04 -4.94
CA GLY A 85 -7.67 -1.16 -5.00
C GLY A 85 -6.98 0.16 -5.36
N ILE A 86 -7.47 0.86 -6.39
CA ILE A 86 -6.97 2.19 -6.79
C ILE A 86 -7.12 3.18 -5.63
N ALA A 87 -8.31 3.26 -5.02
CA ALA A 87 -8.54 4.18 -3.91
C ALA A 87 -7.66 3.86 -2.69
N ALA A 88 -7.37 2.58 -2.44
CA ALA A 88 -6.48 2.15 -1.37
C ALA A 88 -5.01 2.54 -1.67
N LEU A 89 -4.53 2.37 -2.91
CA LEU A 89 -3.20 2.82 -3.33
C LEU A 89 -3.05 4.34 -3.19
N ASN A 90 -4.01 5.12 -3.68
CA ASN A 90 -3.98 6.59 -3.53
C ASN A 90 -3.98 7.00 -2.06
N THR A 91 -4.73 6.27 -1.22
CA THR A 91 -4.73 6.52 0.23
C THR A 91 -3.37 6.16 0.84
N LEU A 92 -2.77 5.03 0.47
CA LEU A 92 -1.45 4.62 0.94
C LEU A 92 -0.38 5.64 0.56
N ALA A 93 -0.38 6.14 -0.68
CA ALA A 93 0.53 7.20 -1.13
C ALA A 93 0.51 8.43 -0.20
N GLY A 94 -0.69 8.87 0.20
CA GLY A 94 -0.87 9.99 1.13
C GLY A 94 -0.43 9.73 2.57
N TYR A 95 -0.17 8.47 2.97
CA TYR A 95 0.33 8.11 4.30
C TYR A 95 1.83 7.77 4.27
N ILE A 96 2.31 7.05 3.24
CA ILE A 96 3.68 6.53 3.15
C ILE A 96 4.73 7.62 3.34
N ASP A 97 4.47 8.85 2.88
CA ASP A 97 5.43 9.97 2.95
C ASP A 97 5.84 10.36 4.38
N TRP A 98 4.93 10.24 5.35
CA TRP A 98 5.12 10.82 6.69
C TRP A 98 4.98 9.83 7.86
N VAL A 99 4.41 8.64 7.65
CA VAL A 99 4.32 7.61 8.70
C VAL A 99 5.71 7.14 9.16
N ALA A 100 5.84 6.58 10.36
CA ALA A 100 7.12 6.01 10.78
C ALA A 100 7.58 4.85 9.86
N MET A 101 8.88 4.74 9.60
CA MET A 101 9.44 3.72 8.70
C MET A 101 9.12 2.28 9.17
N SER A 102 8.98 2.09 10.49
CA SER A 102 8.57 0.81 11.09
C SER A 102 7.25 0.28 10.55
N HIS A 103 6.31 1.14 10.14
CA HIS A 103 5.04 0.70 9.54
C HIS A 103 5.20 0.29 8.07
N ILE A 104 6.17 0.86 7.35
CA ILE A 104 6.46 0.50 5.95
C ILE A 104 7.17 -0.85 5.89
N THR A 105 8.11 -1.09 6.80
CA THR A 105 8.90 -2.34 6.86
C THR A 105 8.29 -3.40 7.79
N ALA A 106 7.10 -3.16 8.34
CA ALA A 106 6.37 -4.13 9.16
C ALA A 106 6.10 -5.43 8.39
N ASP A 107 5.88 -6.52 9.13
CA ASP A 107 5.55 -7.85 8.59
C ASP A 107 6.49 -8.31 7.47
N ASN A 108 7.81 -8.17 7.68
CA ASN A 108 8.84 -8.50 6.67
C ASN A 108 8.65 -7.74 5.35
N CYS A 109 8.38 -6.43 5.42
CA CYS A 109 8.18 -5.57 4.24
C CYS A 109 7.01 -5.99 3.34
N LYS A 110 5.97 -6.61 3.91
CA LYS A 110 4.79 -7.09 3.16
C LYS A 110 4.11 -6.01 2.31
N LEU A 111 4.13 -4.74 2.75
CA LEU A 111 3.66 -3.64 1.91
C LEU A 111 4.48 -3.54 0.62
N LEU A 112 5.80 -3.49 0.72
CA LEU A 112 6.68 -3.34 -0.43
C LEU A 112 6.55 -4.55 -1.37
N GLU A 113 6.47 -5.75 -0.82
CA GLU A 113 6.19 -6.97 -1.58
C GLU A 113 4.87 -6.86 -2.36
N MET A 114 3.79 -6.46 -1.70
CA MET A 114 2.47 -6.28 -2.33
C MET A 114 2.53 -5.23 -3.45
N LEU A 115 3.20 -4.10 -3.24
CA LEU A 115 3.34 -3.05 -4.24
C LEU A 115 4.14 -3.56 -5.46
N CYS A 116 5.23 -4.28 -5.25
CA CYS A 116 6.00 -4.90 -6.34
C CYS A 116 5.16 -5.89 -7.15
N LEU A 117 4.35 -6.73 -6.49
CA LEU A 117 3.43 -7.66 -7.16
C LEU A 117 2.34 -6.94 -7.98
N LEU A 118 2.00 -5.70 -7.63
CA LEU A 118 1.01 -4.89 -8.33
C LEU A 118 1.58 -4.19 -9.58
N LEU A 119 2.90 -4.13 -9.75
CA LEU A 119 3.52 -3.58 -10.96
C LEU A 119 3.15 -4.38 -12.21
N ASN A 120 2.83 -5.67 -12.06
CA ASN A 120 2.38 -6.53 -13.16
C ASN A 120 0.88 -6.42 -13.46
N GLU A 121 0.14 -5.57 -12.74
CA GLU A 121 -1.30 -5.40 -12.93
C GLU A 121 -1.61 -4.06 -13.62
N PRO A 122 -1.96 -4.04 -14.92
CA PRO A 122 -2.02 -2.80 -15.71
C PRO A 122 -2.93 -1.71 -15.12
N LYS A 123 -4.03 -2.10 -14.46
CA LYS A 123 -4.97 -1.13 -13.84
C LYS A 123 -4.48 -0.54 -12.52
N LEU A 124 -3.48 -1.16 -11.88
CA LEU A 124 -2.99 -0.79 -10.54
C LEU A 124 -1.52 -0.37 -10.55
N GLN A 125 -0.78 -0.68 -11.63
CA GLN A 125 0.66 -0.49 -11.75
C GLN A 125 1.12 0.93 -11.40
N VAL A 126 0.39 1.97 -11.86
CA VAL A 126 0.79 3.36 -11.69
C VAL A 126 0.74 3.76 -10.22
N GLY A 127 -0.37 3.48 -9.54
CA GLY A 127 -0.51 3.78 -8.11
C GLY A 127 0.46 2.97 -7.24
N ALA A 128 0.78 1.74 -7.65
CA ALA A 128 1.78 0.92 -6.96
C ALA A 128 3.20 1.49 -7.13
N ALA A 129 3.57 1.87 -8.35
CA ALA A 129 4.86 2.51 -8.65
C ALA A 129 5.01 3.85 -7.92
N GLU A 130 3.94 4.65 -7.84
CA GLU A 130 3.92 5.90 -7.07
C GLU A 130 4.16 5.65 -5.57
N CYS A 131 3.44 4.69 -4.96
CA CYS A 131 3.66 4.32 -3.57
C CYS A 131 5.11 3.87 -3.31
N LEU A 132 5.69 3.08 -4.22
CA LEU A 132 7.09 2.64 -4.12
C LEU A 132 8.04 3.82 -4.24
N LEU A 133 7.84 4.70 -5.22
CA LEU A 133 8.66 5.88 -5.44
C LEU A 133 8.67 6.78 -4.20
N ILE A 134 7.49 7.04 -3.61
CA ILE A 134 7.38 7.84 -2.38
C ILE A 134 8.14 7.13 -1.25
N ALA A 135 7.96 5.81 -1.06
CA ALA A 135 8.61 5.05 0.00
C ALA A 135 10.14 5.08 -0.09
N VAL A 136 10.72 4.92 -1.29
CA VAL A 136 12.18 4.91 -1.49
C VAL A 136 12.79 6.31 -1.55
N SER A 137 12.00 7.32 -1.89
CA SER A 137 12.47 8.72 -1.97
C SER A 137 12.45 9.42 -0.61
N ARG A 138 11.96 8.76 0.45
CA ARG A 138 11.96 9.32 1.80
C ARG A 138 13.38 9.61 2.24
N LYS A 139 13.66 10.88 2.54
CA LYS A 139 14.96 11.29 3.06
C LYS A 139 15.14 10.74 4.47
N VAL A 140 15.81 9.60 4.58
CA VAL A 140 16.16 9.02 5.88
C VAL A 140 17.31 9.85 6.47
N SER A 141 17.09 10.50 7.60
CA SER A 141 18.20 11.04 8.38
C SER A 141 19.11 9.88 8.78
N ALA A 142 20.38 9.93 8.36
CA ALA A 142 21.37 8.85 8.47
C ALA A 142 21.54 8.24 9.88
N ALA A 143 21.03 8.88 10.93
CA ALA A 143 21.02 8.40 12.30
C ALA A 143 20.22 7.10 12.52
N SER A 144 19.24 6.75 11.68
CA SER A 144 18.46 5.51 11.81
C SER A 144 19.02 4.32 11.02
N VAL A 145 20.01 4.55 10.15
CA VAL A 145 20.64 3.48 9.34
C VAL A 145 21.66 2.67 10.14
N SER A 146 22.17 3.20 11.27
CA SER A 146 23.14 2.49 12.10
C SER A 146 22.55 1.32 12.92
N LEU A 147 21.24 1.30 13.17
CA LEU A 147 20.59 0.21 13.91
C LEU A 147 20.18 -0.98 13.03
N SER A 148 19.91 -0.75 11.74
CA SER A 148 19.48 -1.82 10.82
C SER A 148 20.67 -2.57 10.19
N THR A 149 21.83 -1.93 10.07
CA THR A 149 23.05 -2.58 9.55
C THR A 149 23.57 -3.68 10.47
N HIS A 150 23.38 -3.58 11.79
CA HIS A 150 23.69 -4.68 12.70
C HIS A 150 22.71 -5.86 12.59
N GLY A 151 21.43 -5.61 12.29
CA GLY A 151 20.45 -6.68 12.09
C GLY A 151 20.61 -7.44 10.77
N PHE A 152 20.99 -6.75 9.69
CA PHE A 152 21.22 -7.38 8.39
C PHE A 152 22.55 -8.16 8.32
N LEU A 153 23.61 -7.69 9.00
CA LEU A 153 24.88 -8.42 9.08
C LEU A 153 24.78 -9.68 9.94
N PHE A 154 23.93 -9.68 10.99
CA PHE A 154 23.72 -10.86 11.83
C PHE A 154 22.94 -11.98 11.10
N SER A 155 22.06 -11.63 10.16
CA SER A 155 21.28 -12.61 9.37
C SER A 155 22.05 -13.22 8.19
N LEU A 156 23.18 -12.61 7.80
CA LEU A 156 24.03 -13.07 6.69
C LEU A 156 25.28 -13.84 7.14
N GLY A 157 25.43 -14.12 8.44
CA GLY A 157 26.48 -15.03 8.93
C GLY A 157 27.90 -14.58 8.57
N VAL A 158 28.18 -13.28 8.60
CA VAL A 158 29.55 -12.76 8.47
C VAL A 158 30.03 -12.27 9.83
N PHE A 159 30.29 -13.22 10.72
CA PHE A 159 31.33 -13.21 11.76
C PHE A 159 31.67 -14.66 12.12
#